data_AF-A0A1B1YPW8-F1
#
_entry.id   AF-A0A1B1YPW8-F1
#
_cell.length_a   1.000
_cell.length_b   1.000
_cell.length_c   1.000
_cell.angle_alpha   90.00
_cell.angle_beta   90.00
_cell.angle_gamma   90.00
#
_symmetry.space_group_name_H-M   'P 1'
#
loop_
_entity.id
_entity.type
_entity.pdbx_description
1 polymer ?
#
loop_
_entity_poly.entity_id
_entity_poly.type
_entity_poly.pdbx_seq_one_letter_code
_entity_poly.pdbx_strand_id
1 'polypeptide(L)' 'MRLKLYVTAGCHLCEDAQAVLVQAGLAKLVERVEIGYDAQLAERYGWRIPVLRIEPGGVEIDWPFAASDVLAAC' A
#
# COMPACT_ATOMS: atom_id res chain seq x y z
N MET A 1 -7.32 4.30 -12.66
CA MET A 1 -6.48 4.49 -11.47
C MET A 1 -6.24 3.14 -10.82
N ARG A 2 -4.98 2.80 -10.50
CA ARG A 2 -4.63 1.54 -9.82
C ARG A 2 -3.85 1.85 -8.56
N LEU A 3 -4.06 1.06 -7.52
CA LEU A 3 -3.40 1.18 -6.24
C LEU A 3 -2.53 -0.06 -6.03
N LYS A 4 -1.27 0.13 -5.61
CA LYS A 4 -0.38 -0.97 -5.22
C LYS A 4 -0.07 -0.84 -3.73
N LEU A 5 -0.36 -1.88 -2.95
CA LEU A 5 0.02 -1.94 -1.54
C LEU A 5 1.20 -2.90 -1.41
N TYR A 6 2.38 -2.35 -1.14
CA TYR A 6 3.59 -3.12 -0.90
C TYR A 6 3.57 -3.68 0.52
N VAL A 7 3.67 -5.00 0.63
CA VAL A 7 3.48 -5.75 1.89
C VAL A 7 4.45 -6.91 1.99
N THR A 8 4.55 -7.48 3.19
CA THR A 8 5.12 -8.81 3.41
C THR A 8 4.14 -9.72 4.14
N ALA A 9 4.34 -11.03 4.01
CA ALA A 9 3.61 -12.02 4.79
C ALA A 9 3.83 -11.84 6.30
N GLY A 10 2.77 -11.99 7.10
CA GLY A 10 2.83 -11.91 8.56
C GLY A 10 2.96 -10.48 9.14
N CYS A 11 2.76 -9.45 8.31
CA CYS A 11 2.81 -8.05 8.72
C CYS A 11 1.44 -7.56 9.22
N HIS A 12 1.29 -7.36 10.53
CA HIS A 12 0.05 -6.85 11.13
C HIS A 12 -0.32 -5.44 10.62
N LEU A 13 0.67 -4.54 10.50
CA LEU A 13 0.47 -3.19 9.97
C LEU A 13 -0.13 -3.22 8.55
N CYS A 14 0.25 -4.22 7.75
CA CYS A 14 -0.24 -4.39 6.40
C CYS A 14 -1.72 -4.79 6.36
N GLU A 15 -2.19 -5.50 7.38
CA GLU A 15 -3.62 -5.82 7.56
C GLU A 15 -4.41 -4.55 7.90
N ASP A 16 -3.87 -3.70 8.78
CA ASP A 16 -4.49 -2.42 9.14
C ASP A 16 -4.59 -1.48 7.94
N ALA A 17 -3.51 -1.34 7.16
CA ALA A 17 -3.49 -0.55 5.94
C ALA A 17 -4.53 -1.05 4.92
N GLN A 18 -4.69 -2.38 4.79
CA GLN A 18 -5.71 -2.94 3.94
C GLN A 18 -7.13 -2.66 4.46
N ALA A 19 -7.34 -2.72 5.78
CA ALA A 19 -8.65 -2.41 6.37
C ALA A 19 -9.08 -0.97 6.05
N VAL A 20 -8.15 0.00 6.11
CA VAL A 20 -8.42 1.39 5.70
C VAL A 20 -8.87 1.47 4.24
N LEU A 21 -8.21 0.75 3.33
CA LEU A 21 -8.57 0.73 1.91
C LEU A 21 -9.91 0.03 1.63
N VAL A 22 -10.25 -0.99 2.43
CA VAL A 22 -11.57 -1.64 2.40
C VAL A 22 -12.65 -0.68 2.85
N GLN A 23 -12.44 0.03 3.97
CA GLN A 23 -13.37 1.03 4.48
C GLN A 23 -13.57 2.19 3.49
N ALA A 24 -12.53 2.54 2.73
CA ALA A 24 -12.60 3.54 1.65
C ALA A 24 -13.35 3.04 0.40
N GLY A 25 -13.74 1.77 0.33
CA GLY A 25 -14.35 1.18 -0.87
C GLY A 25 -13.38 0.94 -2.03
N LEU A 26 -12.07 1.07 -1.77
CA LEU A 26 -11.01 1.00 -2.79
C LEU A 26 -10.43 -0.40 -2.96
N ALA A 27 -10.83 -1.37 -2.13
CA ALA A 27 -10.26 -2.73 -2.12
C ALA A 27 -10.17 -3.39 -3.52
N LYS A 28 -11.13 -3.14 -4.42
CA LYS A 28 -11.13 -3.70 -5.78
C LYS A 28 -10.08 -3.08 -6.71
N LEU A 29 -9.53 -1.92 -6.35
CA LEU A 29 -8.49 -1.20 -7.10
C LEU A 29 -7.09 -1.48 -6.56
N VAL A 30 -6.98 -2.17 -5.43
CA VAL A 30 -5.73 -2.45 -4.72
C VAL A 30 -5.17 -3.79 -5.17
N GLU A 31 -3.95 -3.74 -5.70
CA GLU A 31 -3.08 -4.88 -5.94
C GLU A 31 -2.10 -4.99 -4.78
N ARG A 32 -2.08 -6.13 -4.09
CA ARG A 32 -1.06 -6.41 -3.06
C ARG A 32 0.21 -6.90 -3.74
N VAL A 33 1.32 -6.25 -3.47
CA VAL A 33 2.64 -6.62 -4.00
C VAL A 33 3.48 -7.15 -2.86
N GLU A 34 3.77 -8.45 -2.89
CA GLU A 34 4.65 -9.12 -1.93
C GLU A 34 6.11 -8.78 -2.26
N ILE A 35 6.79 -8.10 -1.34
CA ILE A 35 8.17 -7.66 -1.55
C ILE A 35 9.20 -8.67 -1.04
N GLY A 36 8.82 -9.64 -0.20
CA GLY A 36 9.75 -10.59 0.43
C GLY A 36 10.47 -11.52 -0.56
N TYR A 37 9.98 -11.65 -1.79
CA TYR A 37 10.61 -12.46 -2.85
C TYR A 37 11.38 -11.62 -3.88
N ASP A 38 11.37 -10.30 -3.77
CA ASP A 38 12.03 -9.38 -4.70
C ASP A 38 13.05 -8.53 -3.93
N ALA A 39 14.33 -8.80 -4.15
CA ALA A 39 15.41 -8.12 -3.45
C ALA A 39 15.39 -6.59 -3.67
N GLN A 40 14.99 -6.12 -4.85
CA GLN A 40 14.96 -4.68 -5.14
C GLN A 40 13.78 -4.00 -4.41
N LEU A 41 12.63 -4.65 -4.36
CA LEU A 41 11.48 -4.14 -3.61
C LEU A 41 11.71 -4.23 -2.10
N ALA A 42 12.35 -5.30 -1.62
CA ALA A 42 12.70 -5.45 -0.22
C ALA A 42 13.71 -4.38 0.24
N GLU A 43 14.72 -4.07 -0.57
CA GLU A 43 15.67 -2.99 -0.28
C GLU A 43 14.97 -1.62 -0.24
N ARG A 44 14.05 -1.36 -1.18
CA ARG A 44 13.33 -0.08 -1.27
C ARG A 44 12.27 0.12 -0.19
N TYR A 45 11.48 -0.91 0.09
CA TYR A 45 10.27 -0.80 0.92
C TYR A 45 10.36 -1.56 2.23
N GLY A 46 11.34 -2.44 2.46
CA GLY A 46 11.39 -3.34 3.62
C GLY A 46 11.27 -2.65 4.98
N TRP A 47 11.77 -1.41 5.10
CA TRP A 47 11.67 -0.59 6.32
C TRP A 47 10.44 0.34 6.35
N ARG A 48 9.74 0.47 5.22
CA ARG A 48 8.63 1.40 5.01
C ARG A 48 7.27 0.69 4.94
N ILE A 49 7.24 -0.63 4.76
CA ILE A 49 5.98 -1.36 4.62
C ILE A 49 5.06 -1.15 5.84
N PRO A 50 3.74 -1.02 5.62
CA PRO A 50 3.07 -1.01 4.31
C PRO A 50 3.16 0.34 3.58
N VAL A 51 3.38 0.30 2.26
CA VAL A 51 3.40 1.51 1.40
C VAL A 51 2.33 1.41 0.32
N LEU A 52 1.49 2.43 0.21
CA LEU A 52 0.51 2.54 -0.86
C LEU A 52 1.07 3.38 -2.00
N ARG A 53 0.99 2.88 -3.23
CA ARG A 53 1.41 3.59 -4.44
C ARG A 53 0.24 3.79 -5.38
N ILE A 54 0.05 5.01 -5.85
CA ILE A 54 -1.05 5.43 -6.70
C ILE A 54 -0.54 5.61 -8.13
N GLU A 55 -1.09 4.84 -9.07
CA GLU A 55 -0.72 4.86 -10.49
C GLU A 55 -1.82 5.51 -11.34
N PRO A 56 -1.46 6.33 -12.35
CA PRO A 56 -0.12 6.48 -12.96
C PRO A 56 0.81 7.55 -12.33
N GLY A 57 0.37 8.27 -11.29
CA GLY A 57 1.13 9.39 -10.72
C GLY A 57 2.42 8.99 -9.98
N GLY A 58 2.55 7.70 -9.61
CA GLY A 58 3.68 7.19 -8.84
C GLY A 58 3.75 7.75 -7.41
N VAL A 59 2.66 8.36 -6.92
CA VAL A 59 2.58 8.93 -5.57
C VAL A 59 2.62 7.79 -4.57
N GLU A 60 3.53 7.87 -3.61
CA GLU A 60 3.66 6.93 -2.50
C GLU A 60 3.13 7.56 -1.21
N ILE A 61 2.33 6.81 -0.47
CA ILE A 61 1.82 7.15 0.85
C ILE A 61 2.33 6.08 1.79
N ASP A 62 3.22 6.48 2.70
CA ASP A 62 3.73 5.61 3.75
C ASP A 62 2.67 5.44 4.85
N TRP A 63 2.68 4.29 5.50
CA TRP A 63 1.89 4.09 6.71
C TRP A 63 2.45 4.94 7.88
N PRO A 64 1.58 5.48 8.76
CA PRO A 64 0.12 5.36 8.80
C PRO A 64 -0.62 6.36 7.90
N PHE A 65 -1.72 5.91 7.30
CA PHE A 65 -2.62 6.76 6.49
C PHE A 65 -4.10 6.48 6.78
N ALA A 66 -4.94 7.49 6.57
CA ALA A 66 -6.39 7.41 6.62
C ALA A 66 -6.99 7.30 5.20
N ALA A 67 -8.26 6.90 5.12
CA ALA A 67 -8.99 6.84 3.86
C ALA A 67 -9.03 8.19 3.13
N SER A 68 -9.10 9.30 3.87
CA SER A 68 -9.07 10.66 3.33
C SER A 68 -7.76 10.98 2.60
N ASP A 69 -6.62 10.50 3.10
CA ASP A 69 -5.30 10.77 2.51
C ASP A 69 -5.20 10.12 1.13
N VAL A 70 -5.75 8.92 1.00
CA VAL A 70 -5.81 8.18 -0.26
C VAL A 70 -6.75 8.88 -1.25
N LEU A 71 -7.95 9.26 -0.79
CA LEU A 71 -8.96 9.91 -1.64
C LEU A 71 -8.52 11.30 -2.11
N ALA A 72 -7.75 12.05 -1.32
CA ALA A 72 -7.21 13.35 -1.70
C ALA A 72 -6.10 13.25 -2.76
N ALA A 73 -5.45 12.09 -2.87
CA ALA A 73 -4.40 11.82 -3.84
C ALA A 73 -4.91 11.12 -5.13
N CYS A 74 -6.22 10.87 -5.22
CA CYS A 74 -6.90 10.28 -6.38
C CYS A 74 -7.50 11.36 -7.29
#